data_AF-A0A3P8M0D3-F1
#
_entry.id   AF-A0A3P8M0D3-F1
#
_cell.length_a   1.000
_cell.length_b   1.000
_cell.length_c   1.000
_cell.angle_alpha   90.00
_cell.angle_beta   90.00
_cell.angle_gamma   90.00
#
_symmetry.space_group_name_H-M   'P 1'
#
loop_
_entity.id
_entity.type
_entity.pdbx_description
1 polymer ?
#
loop_
_entity_poly.entity_id
_entity_poly.type
_entity_poly.pdbx_seq_one_letter_code
_entity_poly.pdbx_strand_id
1 'polypeptide(L)'
;MGDPAGVTRQLVTYPGSSSSLKDDTTLVGDLAKSWDVSADGKTYTFHLRDGIRFAGPTTRPIVAKDFVYAIKRFLRSQQAGGGGELL
;
A
#
# COMPACT_ATOMS: atom_id res chain seq x y z
N MET A 1 -10.98 16.08 -17.75
CA MET A 1 -9.98 15.17 -18.36
C MET A 1 -8.86 15.05 -17.33
N GLY A 2 -9.02 14.14 -16.37
CA GLY A 2 -8.14 14.01 -15.21
C GLY A 2 -6.89 13.21 -15.56
N ASP A 3 -5.75 13.59 -14.98
CA ASP A 3 -4.43 13.04 -15.30
C ASP A 3 -4.40 11.51 -15.37
N PRO A 4 -3.78 10.90 -16.41
CA PRO A 4 -3.49 9.47 -16.46
C PRO A 4 -2.26 9.15 -15.59
N ALA A 5 -2.19 9.71 -14.38
CA ALA A 5 -1.19 9.32 -13.41
C ALA A 5 -1.48 7.86 -13.03
N GLY A 6 -0.50 6.98 -13.20
CA GLY A 6 -0.60 5.58 -12.79
C GLY A 6 -1.09 5.50 -11.35
N VAL A 7 -2.34 5.08 -11.17
CA VAL A 7 -2.96 5.06 -9.84
C VAL A 7 -2.26 3.97 -9.04
N THR A 8 -1.42 4.38 -8.10
CA THR A 8 -0.84 3.46 -7.13
C THR A 8 -1.81 3.36 -5.97
N ARG A 9 -2.23 2.13 -5.64
CA ARG A 9 -3.19 1.85 -4.58
C ARG A 9 -2.48 1.27 -3.36
N GLN A 10 -2.96 1.62 -2.18
CA GLN A 10 -2.41 1.23 -0.88
C GLN A 10 -3.37 0.25 -0.17
N LEU A 11 -2.95 -0.32 0.96
CA LEU A 11 -3.86 -1.14 1.79
C LEU A 11 -4.89 -0.25 2.49
N VAL A 12 -4.42 0.85 3.07
CA VAL A 12 -5.21 1.88 3.77
C VAL A 12 -4.73 3.25 3.31
N THR A 13 -5.57 4.26 3.46
CA THR A 13 -5.27 5.65 3.09
C THR A 13 -5.95 6.63 4.04
N TYR A 14 -5.74 7.92 3.84
CA TYR A 14 -6.50 8.99 4.48
C TYR A 14 -7.51 9.55 3.47
N PRO A 15 -8.73 9.92 3.90
CA PRO A 15 -9.79 10.35 2.99
C PRO A 15 -9.48 11.66 2.24
N GLY A 16 -8.51 12.45 2.69
CA GLY A 16 -8.15 13.72 2.06
C GLY A 16 -9.05 14.84 2.56
N SER A 17 -8.56 15.66 3.49
CA SER A 17 -9.27 16.88 3.90
C SER A 17 -8.94 18.05 2.97
N SER A 18 -9.97 18.67 2.39
CA SER A 18 -9.83 19.88 1.59
C SER A 18 -9.64 21.15 2.42
N SER A 19 -9.81 21.08 3.75
CA SER A 19 -9.72 22.23 4.66
C SER A 19 -8.42 22.27 5.45
N SER A 20 -7.96 21.14 5.99
CA SER A 20 -6.70 21.07 6.74
C SER A 20 -6.14 19.65 6.88
N LEU A 21 -4.82 19.50 6.76
CA LEU A 21 -4.13 18.21 6.95
C LEU A 21 -4.24 17.67 8.39
N LYS A 22 -4.55 18.51 9.38
CA LYS A 22 -4.65 18.09 10.79
C LYS A 22 -5.93 17.29 11.06
N ASP A 23 -6.96 17.48 10.25
CA ASP A 23 -8.24 16.80 10.42
C ASP A 23 -8.22 15.39 9.82
N ASP A 24 -7.18 15.08 9.04
CA ASP A 24 -7.09 13.88 8.21
C ASP A 24 -6.23 12.80 8.89
N THR A 25 -6.59 12.48 10.14
CA THR A 25 -5.83 11.55 11.02
C THR A 25 -6.47 10.17 11.13
N THR A 26 -7.63 9.98 10.51
CA THR A 26 -8.34 8.70 10.55
C THR A 26 -8.06 7.89 9.31
N LEU A 27 -7.46 6.71 9.50
CA LEU A 27 -7.24 5.76 8.42
C LEU A 27 -8.56 5.19 7.90
N VAL A 28 -8.67 5.09 6.59
CA VAL A 28 -9.76 4.44 5.87
C VAL A 28 -9.22 3.34 4.94
N GLY A 29 -10.06 2.35 4.63
CA GLY A 29 -9.68 1.22 3.79
C GLY A 29 -9.57 1.58 2.31
N ASP A 30 -8.42 1.29 1.70
CA ASP A 30 -8.22 1.35 0.26
C ASP A 30 -8.38 -0.06 -0.35
N LEU A 31 -7.29 -0.79 -0.64
CA LEU A 31 -7.38 -2.19 -1.11
C LEU A 31 -7.78 -3.17 0.00
N ALA A 32 -7.58 -2.80 1.27
CA ALA A 32 -8.11 -3.54 2.40
C ALA A 32 -9.55 -3.10 2.70
N LYS A 33 -10.45 -4.07 2.92
CA LYS A 33 -11.82 -3.81 3.41
C LYS A 33 -11.87 -3.60 4.92
N SER A 34 -10.95 -4.21 5.65
CA SER A 34 -10.77 -4.07 7.09
C SER A 34 -9.36 -4.50 7.49
N TRP A 35 -8.97 -4.18 8.72
CA TRP A 35 -7.74 -4.67 9.32
C TRP A 35 -7.88 -4.80 10.83
N ASP A 36 -7.10 -5.70 11.39
CA ASP A 36 -7.00 -5.94 12.83
C ASP A 36 -5.59 -5.56 13.30
N VAL A 37 -5.51 -4.98 14.49
CA VAL A 37 -4.25 -4.64 15.16
C VAL A 37 -4.19 -5.42 16.46
N SER A 38 -3.09 -6.15 16.70
CA SER A 38 -2.88 -6.86 17.96
C SER A 38 -2.80 -5.88 19.14
N ALA A 39 -3.08 -6.37 20.35
CA ALA A 39 -3.07 -5.56 21.56
C ALA A 39 -1.73 -4.88 21.84
N ASP A 40 -0.61 -5.47 21.39
CA ASP A 40 0.73 -4.90 21.52
C ASP A 40 1.12 -3.93 20.39
N GLY A 41 0.24 -3.73 19.40
CA GLY A 41 0.45 -2.83 18.27
C GLY A 41 1.50 -3.28 17.26
N LYS A 42 1.96 -4.54 17.32
CA LYS A 42 3.06 -5.06 16.50
C LYS A 42 2.62 -5.97 15.36
N THR A 43 1.40 -6.51 15.41
CA THR A 43 0.85 -7.37 14.36
C THR A 43 -0.34 -6.68 13.72
N TYR A 44 -0.28 -6.51 12.40
CA TYR A 44 -1.35 -5.95 11.59
C TYR A 44 -1.83 -7.01 10.60
N THR A 45 -3.13 -7.30 10.61
CA THR A 45 -3.75 -8.26 9.69
C THR A 45 -4.68 -7.51 8.76
N PHE A 46 -4.40 -7.52 7.45
CA PHE A 46 -5.22 -6.83 6.46
C PHE A 46 -6.10 -7.81 5.69
N HIS A 47 -7.39 -7.51 5.61
CA HIS A 47 -8.36 -8.27 4.81
C HIS A 47 -8.57 -7.56 3.49
N LEU A 48 -8.17 -8.17 2.38
CA LEU A 48 -8.29 -7.55 1.06
C LEU A 48 -9.75 -7.52 0.59
N ARG A 49 -10.08 -6.50 -0.22
CA ARG A 49 -11.34 -6.47 -0.97
C ARG A 49 -11.38 -7.62 -1.97
N ASP A 50 -12.58 -8.13 -2.22
CA ASP A 50 -12.79 -9.19 -3.19
C ASP A 50 -12.73 -8.66 -4.63
N GLY A 51 -12.22 -9.46 -5.56
CA GLY A 51 -12.22 -9.15 -7.00
C GLY A 51 -11.22 -8.06 -7.45
N ILE A 52 -10.35 -7.56 -6.58
CA ILE A 52 -9.32 -6.57 -6.94
C ILE A 52 -8.30 -7.13 -7.93
N ARG A 53 -7.91 -6.31 -8.91
CA ARG A 53 -6.99 -6.67 -10.00
C ARG A 53 -6.04 -5.52 -10.30
N PHE A 54 -4.89 -5.86 -10.86
CA PHE A 54 -3.96 -4.85 -11.37
C PHE A 54 -4.58 -4.11 -12.56
N ALA A 55 -4.30 -2.82 -12.66
CA ALA A 55 -4.63 -2.04 -13.84
C ALA A 55 -3.66 -2.39 -14.99
N GLY A 56 -4.10 -2.23 -16.24
CA GLY A 56 -3.31 -2.51 -17.44
C GLY A 56 -3.71 -3.81 -18.15
N PRO A 57 -2.83 -4.40 -18.97
CA PRO A 57 -3.18 -5.53 -19.84
C PRO A 57 -3.36 -6.86 -19.11
N THR A 58 -3.03 -6.93 -17.82
CA THR A 58 -3.15 -8.15 -17.01
C THR A 58 -4.46 -8.17 -16.24
N THR A 59 -5.12 -9.33 -16.20
CA THR A 59 -6.35 -9.56 -15.43
C THR A 59 -6.09 -10.29 -14.12
N ARG A 60 -4.82 -10.43 -13.73
CA ARG A 60 -4.41 -11.19 -12.55
C ARG A 60 -5.00 -10.58 -11.27
N PRO A 61 -5.58 -11.39 -10.37
CA PRO A 61 -6.01 -10.93 -9.05
C PRO A 61 -4.82 -10.39 -8.24
N ILE A 62 -5.07 -9.33 -7.48
CA ILE A 62 -4.15 -8.89 -6.42
C ILE A 62 -4.39 -9.78 -5.20
N VAL A 63 -3.31 -10.35 -4.66
CA VAL A 63 -3.36 -11.25 -3.49
C VAL A 63 -2.36 -10.83 -2.42
N ALA A 64 -2.49 -11.36 -1.20
CA ALA A 64 -1.61 -11.02 -0.07
C ALA A 64 -0.10 -11.19 -0.39
N LYS A 65 0.25 -12.19 -1.21
CA LYS A 65 1.64 -12.47 -1.62
C LYS A 65 2.28 -11.30 -2.39
N ASP A 66 1.49 -10.50 -3.11
CA ASP A 66 1.98 -9.35 -3.86
C ASP A 66 2.51 -8.26 -2.90
N PHE A 67 1.79 -8.02 -1.80
CA PHE A 67 2.22 -7.08 -0.76
C PHE A 67 3.44 -7.60 0.01
N VAL A 68 3.47 -8.89 0.35
CA VAL A 68 4.65 -9.52 0.97
C VAL A 68 5.89 -9.36 0.10
N TYR A 69 5.75 -9.56 -1.22
CA TYR A 69 6.84 -9.35 -2.16
C TYR A 69 7.28 -7.88 -2.17
N ALA A 70 6.35 -6.92 -2.26
CA ALA A 70 6.67 -5.50 -2.29
C ALA A 70 7.42 -5.02 -1.04
N ILE A 71 6.99 -5.42 0.16
CA ILE A 71 7.66 -5.09 1.43
C ILE A 71 9.08 -5.67 1.44
N LYS A 72 9.23 -6.96 1.10
CA LYS A 72 10.56 -7.61 1.05
C LYS A 72 11.48 -6.97 0.01
N ARG A 73 10.95 -6.54 -1.13
CA ARG A 73 11.69 -5.83 -2.18
C ARG A 73 12.18 -4.49 -1.67
N PHE A 74 11.31 -3.70 -1.02
CA PHE A 74 11.67 -2.40 -0.46
C PHE A 74 12.80 -2.52 0.58
N LEU A 75 12.67 -3.46 1.53
CA LEU A 75 13.69 -3.70 2.54
C LEU A 75 15.05 -4.11 1.95
N ARG A 76 15.04 -4.95 0.90
CA ARG A 76 16.27 -5.33 0.19
C ARG A 76 16.89 -4.15 -0.55
N SER A 77 16.08 -3.30 -1.16
CA SER A 77 16.54 -2.08 -1.84
C SER A 77 17.19 -1.09 -0.88
N GLN A 78 16.66 -0.96 0.34
CA GLN A 78 17.24 -0.11 1.39
C GLN A 78 18.59 -0.66 1.89
N GLN A 79 18.72 -1.98 2.02
CA GLN A 79 19.99 -2.61 2.41
C GLN A 79 21.07 -2.51 1.33
N ALA A 80 20.67 -2.50 0.05
CA ALA A 80 21.60 -2.28 -1.06
C ALA A 80 22.06 -0.81 -1.22
N GLY A 81 21.43 0.14 -0.51
CA GLY A 81 21.85 1.56 -0.48
C GLY A 81 22.99 1.87 0.48
N GLY A 82 23.61 0.86 1.09
CA GLY A 82 24.65 0.99 2.12
C GLY A 82 26.11 0.91 1.65
N GLY A 83 26.40 0.71 0.36
CA GLY A 83 27.80 0.74 -0.09
C GLY A 83 28.03 0.25 -1.53
N GLY A 84 28.82 1.06 -2.26
CA GLY A 84 29.45 0.74 -3.55
C GLY A 84 28.55 0.99 -4.76
N GLU A 85 29.00 1.57 -5.87
CA GLU A 85 30.27 2.15 -6.28
C GLU A 85 29.92 3.02 -7.48
N LEU A 86 30.57 4.18 -7.59
CA LEU A 86 30.54 4.99 -8.80
C LEU A 86 31.19 4.17 -9.91
N LEU A 87 30.42 3.84 -10.94
CA LEU A 87 30.90 3.68 -12.31
C LEU A 87 30.10 4.63 -13.20
#